data_AF-W8F459-F1
#
_entry.id   AF-W8F459-F1
#
_cell.length_a   1.000
_cell.length_b   1.000
_cell.length_c   1.000
_cell.angle_alpha   90.00
_cell.angle_beta   90.00
_cell.angle_gamma   90.00
#
_symmetry.space_group_name_H-M   'P 1'
#
loop_
_entity.id
_entity.type
_entity.pdbx_description
1 polymer ?
#
loop_
_entity_poly.entity_id
_entity_poly.type
_entity_poly.pdbx_seq_one_letter_code
_entity_poly.pdbx_strand_id
1 'polypeptide(L)'
;MDFPDSLTYGELLPVAAAYDRPAIMHRLEDIIYRGEQEVSFNAVFSPREKDGQPRPLFNSATGKLDRKVVRCWQQYDLTRYVSHHWGHLRPDLDGKLRIATGNEDTYFLNFSVMLMEQQMKKLGASMPFAYYPGDHFSVMTPAYKQAETQWLKTTYLRWLNQQPASLL
;
A
#
# COMPACT_ATOMS: atom_id res chain seq x y z
N MET A 1 -2.48 19.69 -16.96
CA MET A 1 -3.54 18.75 -16.55
C MET A 1 -3.28 18.44 -15.09
N ASP A 2 -4.03 19.08 -14.20
CA ASP A 2 -3.91 18.87 -12.75
C ASP A 2 -4.42 17.47 -12.41
N PHE A 3 -3.53 16.62 -11.89
CA PHE A 3 -3.94 15.37 -11.26
C PHE A 3 -4.66 15.74 -9.95
N PRO A 4 -5.82 15.11 -9.64
CA PRO A 4 -6.46 15.31 -8.35
C PRO A 4 -5.47 14.94 -7.24
N ASP A 5 -5.28 15.86 -6.30
CA ASP A 5 -4.50 15.68 -5.08
C ASP A 5 -4.86 14.32 -4.45
N SER A 6 -3.89 13.61 -3.89
CA SER A 6 -4.09 12.29 -3.25
C SER A 6 -5.10 12.34 -2.08
N LEU A 7 -5.56 13.54 -1.73
CA LEU A 7 -6.68 13.82 -0.81
C LEU A 7 -8.08 13.67 -1.43
N THR A 8 -8.20 13.59 -2.76
CA THR A 8 -9.47 13.75 -3.48
C THR A 8 -9.70 12.71 -4.57
N TYR A 9 -9.15 11.49 -4.44
CA TYR A 9 -9.64 10.35 -5.24
C TYR A 9 -11.18 10.38 -5.17
N GLY A 10 -11.81 10.71 -6.31
CA GLY A 10 -13.12 11.34 -6.39
C GLY A 10 -14.16 10.75 -5.43
N GLU A 11 -14.82 11.65 -4.69
CA GLU A 11 -16.06 11.40 -3.93
C GLU A 11 -16.06 10.16 -3.03
N LEU A 12 -15.05 10.08 -2.18
CA LEU A 12 -15.16 9.92 -0.73
C LEU A 12 -13.71 10.04 -0.26
N LEU A 13 -13.41 11.01 0.61
CA LEU A 13 -12.27 10.83 1.51
C LEU A 13 -12.38 9.38 2.03
N PRO A 14 -11.29 8.63 2.24
CA PRO A 14 -11.35 7.60 3.26
C PRO A 14 -11.78 8.38 4.50
N VAL A 15 -13.09 8.36 4.75
CA VAL A 15 -13.73 8.97 5.89
C VAL A 15 -12.96 8.43 7.08
N ALA A 16 -12.95 9.18 8.17
CA ALA A 16 -12.35 8.72 9.42
C ALA A 16 -12.62 7.21 9.67
N ALA A 17 -13.74 6.64 9.19
CA ALA A 17 -14.03 5.22 8.98
C ALA A 17 -12.85 4.27 8.62
N ALA A 18 -11.95 4.60 7.67
CA ALA A 18 -10.80 3.74 7.35
C ALA A 18 -9.71 3.76 8.45
N TYR A 19 -9.72 4.82 9.27
CA TYR A 19 -8.99 4.98 10.52
C TYR A 19 -9.94 4.87 11.74
N ASP A 20 -11.16 4.37 11.55
CA ASP A 20 -12.14 4.15 12.62
C ASP A 20 -12.06 2.67 12.94
N ARG A 21 -10.84 2.21 13.24
CA ARG A 21 -10.73 1.18 14.26
C ARG A 21 -11.59 1.69 15.43
N PRO A 22 -12.35 0.84 16.14
CA PRO A 22 -12.99 1.30 17.36
C PRO A 22 -11.92 2.06 18.14
N ALA A 23 -12.18 3.33 18.46
CA ALA A 23 -11.17 4.28 18.92
C ALA A 23 -10.33 3.77 20.12
N ILE A 24 -10.75 2.65 20.72
CA ILE A 24 -9.97 1.80 21.61
C ILE A 24 -8.58 1.43 21.06
N MET A 25 -8.40 1.01 19.79
CA MET A 25 -7.09 0.52 19.33
C MET A 25 -6.05 1.63 19.18
N HIS A 26 -6.45 2.77 18.60
CA HIS A 26 -5.59 3.96 18.53
C HIS A 26 -5.19 4.44 19.94
N ARG A 27 -6.16 4.47 20.88
CA ARG A 27 -5.89 4.84 22.26
C ARG A 27 -5.05 3.80 23.02
N LEU A 28 -5.14 2.53 22.65
CA LEU A 28 -4.30 1.47 23.21
C LEU A 28 -2.84 1.65 22.74
N GLU A 29 -2.61 1.98 21.48
CA GLU A 29 -1.26 2.27 20.97
C GLU A 29 -0.64 3.50 21.64
N ASP A 30 -1.42 4.51 22.04
CA ASP A 30 -0.91 5.65 22.82
C ASP A 30 -0.43 5.25 24.24
N ILE A 31 -0.97 4.17 24.80
CA ILE A 31 -0.60 3.66 26.13
C ILE A 31 0.57 2.67 26.02
N ILE A 32 0.60 1.86 24.96
CA ILE A 32 1.68 0.92 24.68
C ILE A 32 2.88 1.75 24.23
N TYR A 33 3.86 1.96 25.10
CA TYR A 33 5.00 2.87 24.88
C TYR A 33 5.68 2.76 23.49
N ARG A 34 5.95 1.54 23.01
CA ARG A 34 6.57 1.33 21.69
C ARG A 34 5.59 1.43 20.52
N GLY A 35 4.29 1.47 20.81
CA GLY A 35 3.17 1.33 19.90
C GLY A 35 3.11 -0.02 19.19
N GLU A 36 2.29 -0.09 18.15
CA GLU A 36 2.24 -1.23 17.22
C GLU A 36 2.44 -0.68 15.79
N GLN A 37 1.69 -1.19 14.81
CA GLN A 37 1.90 -0.86 13.41
C GLN A 37 1.74 0.64 13.10
N GLU A 38 0.83 1.35 13.77
CA GLU A 38 0.56 2.75 13.41
C GLU A 38 1.65 3.68 13.92
N VAL A 39 2.11 3.47 15.15
CA VAL A 39 3.30 4.17 15.66
C VAL A 39 4.53 3.80 14.83
N SER A 40 4.64 2.56 14.34
CA SER A 40 5.69 2.17 13.41
C SER A 40 5.63 2.95 12.09
N PHE A 41 4.43 3.17 11.53
CA PHE A 41 4.27 4.02 10.35
C PHE A 41 4.66 5.48 10.63
N ASN A 42 4.27 6.03 11.78
CA ASN A 42 4.71 7.37 12.18
C ASN A 42 6.25 7.41 12.29
N ALA A 43 6.87 6.42 12.91
CA ALA A 43 8.33 6.35 13.07
C ALA A 43 9.08 6.34 11.74
N VAL A 44 8.53 5.67 10.72
CA VAL A 44 9.18 5.53 9.41
C VAL A 44 8.90 6.73 8.49
N PHE A 45 7.66 7.23 8.47
CA PHE A 45 7.21 8.16 7.42
C PHE A 45 6.98 9.59 7.91
N SER A 46 6.82 9.79 9.22
CA SER A 46 6.58 11.12 9.77
C SER A 46 7.88 11.89 10.03
N PRO A 47 7.83 13.23 10.02
CA PRO A 47 8.92 14.05 10.51
C PRO A 47 9.25 13.75 11.97
N ARG A 48 10.54 13.87 12.33
CA ARG A 48 11.01 13.82 13.71
C ARG A 48 10.76 15.16 14.40
N GLU A 49 10.10 15.13 15.55
CA GLU A 49 9.86 16.30 16.40
C GLU A 49 11.08 16.63 17.28
N LYS A 50 11.02 17.76 18.00
CA LYS A 50 12.15 18.28 18.80
C LYS A 50 12.56 17.34 19.94
N ASP A 51 11.62 16.58 20.47
CA ASP A 51 11.82 15.58 21.52
C ASP A 51 12.37 14.24 20.98
N GLY A 52 12.57 14.15 19.66
CA GLY A 52 13.06 12.96 18.99
C GLY A 52 11.98 11.97 18.58
N GLN A 53 10.71 12.21 18.93
CA GLN A 53 9.59 11.33 18.60
C GLN A 53 9.04 11.62 17.20
N PRO A 54 8.41 10.64 16.53
CA PRO A 54 7.74 10.90 15.27
C PRO A 54 6.45 11.72 15.49
N ARG A 55 6.19 12.67 14.60
CA ARG A 55 4.92 13.41 14.60
C ARG A 55 3.75 12.46 14.24
N PRO A 56 2.72 12.33 15.07
CA PRO A 56 1.61 11.42 14.78
C PRO A 56 0.75 11.93 13.62
N LEU A 57 0.40 11.05 12.69
CA LEU A 57 -0.54 11.33 11.59
C LEU A 57 -1.96 11.55 12.11
N PHE A 58 -2.39 10.75 13.07
CA PHE A 58 -3.75 10.74 13.61
C PHE A 58 -3.72 11.04 15.11
N ASN A 59 -4.63 11.90 15.56
CA ASN A 59 -4.84 12.17 16.97
C ASN A 59 -6.06 11.39 17.46
N SER A 60 -5.82 10.32 18.23
CA SER A 60 -6.84 9.39 18.74
C SER A 60 -7.87 10.05 19.67
N ALA A 61 -7.46 11.09 20.40
CA ALA A 61 -8.31 11.81 21.36
C ALA A 61 -9.32 12.73 20.66
N THR A 62 -8.95 13.28 19.51
CA THR A 62 -9.77 14.25 18.77
C THR A 62 -10.33 13.72 17.44
N GLY A 63 -9.85 12.57 16.98
CA GLY A 63 -10.21 11.98 15.69
C GLY A 63 -9.68 12.75 14.48
N LYS A 64 -8.68 13.62 14.65
CA LYS A 64 -8.19 14.51 13.57
C LYS A 64 -6.89 14.01 12.96
N LEU A 65 -6.78 14.11 11.63
CA LEU A 65 -5.55 13.90 10.88
C LEU A 65 -4.71 15.18 10.79
N ASP A 66 -3.40 15.07 10.95
CA ASP A 66 -2.46 16.16 10.70
C ASP A 66 -2.11 16.24 9.20
N ARG A 67 -2.66 17.26 8.53
CA ARG A 67 -2.44 17.51 7.10
C ARG A 67 -0.97 17.75 6.72
N LYS A 68 -0.12 18.22 7.64
CA LYS A 68 1.32 18.37 7.38
C LYS A 68 1.99 17.00 7.31
N VAL A 69 1.60 16.07 8.18
CA VAL A 69 2.09 14.70 8.16
C VAL A 69 1.61 13.98 6.90
N VAL A 70 0.34 14.13 6.51
CA VAL A 70 -0.17 13.59 5.24
C VAL A 70 0.69 14.04 4.05
N ARG A 71 0.99 15.34 3.94
CA ARG A 71 1.87 15.85 2.88
C ARG A 71 3.29 15.30 2.95
N CYS A 72 3.83 15.07 4.15
CA CYS A 72 5.12 14.41 4.32
C CYS A 72 5.06 12.98 3.78
N TRP A 73 4.00 12.24 4.10
CA TRP A 73 3.85 10.84 3.70
C TRP A 73 3.66 10.68 2.18
N GLN A 74 3.15 11.70 1.47
CA GLN A 74 2.97 11.66 0.02
C GLN A 74 4.26 11.33 -0.76
N GLN A 75 5.45 11.59 -0.20
CA GLN A 75 6.72 11.25 -0.85
C GLN A 75 6.98 9.74 -0.90
N TYR A 76 6.28 8.96 -0.07
CA TYR A 76 6.36 7.50 0.01
C TYR A 76 5.20 6.80 -0.70
N ASP A 77 4.32 7.55 -1.38
CA ASP A 77 3.20 6.99 -2.11
C ASP A 77 3.68 6.34 -3.42
N LEU A 78 3.74 5.00 -3.42
CA LEU A 78 4.13 4.20 -4.58
C LEU A 78 3.18 4.36 -5.76
N THR A 79 1.87 4.50 -5.52
CA THR A 79 0.87 4.70 -6.58
C THR A 79 1.15 6.02 -7.29
N ARG A 80 1.42 7.08 -6.51
CA ARG A 80 1.81 8.38 -7.05
C ARG A 80 3.09 8.27 -7.88
N TYR A 81 4.15 7.66 -7.33
CA TYR A 81 5.42 7.52 -8.04
C TYR A 81 5.26 6.74 -9.35
N VAL A 82 4.68 5.53 -9.29
CA VAL A 82 4.52 4.68 -10.47
C VAL A 82 3.66 5.36 -11.53
N SER A 83 2.60 6.06 -11.14
CA SER A 83 1.72 6.77 -12.08
C SER A 83 2.42 7.89 -12.83
N HIS A 84 3.21 8.71 -12.13
CA HIS A 84 3.93 9.83 -12.76
C HIS A 84 5.07 9.36 -13.65
N HIS A 85 5.65 8.19 -13.36
CA HIS A 85 6.81 7.65 -14.06
C HIS A 85 6.47 6.46 -14.96
N TRP A 86 5.18 6.19 -15.21
CA TRP A 86 4.75 4.94 -15.85
C TRP A 86 5.37 4.72 -17.23
N GLY A 87 5.50 5.76 -18.06
CA GLY A 87 6.13 5.63 -19.37
C GLY A 87 7.55 5.08 -19.32
N HIS A 88 8.32 5.43 -18.29
CA HIS A 88 9.69 4.93 -18.08
C HIS A 88 9.71 3.57 -17.39
N LEU A 89 8.82 3.34 -16.40
CA LEU A 89 8.78 2.13 -15.61
C LEU A 89 8.08 0.95 -16.31
N ARG A 90 7.22 1.22 -17.29
CA ARG A 90 6.39 0.21 -17.95
C ARG A 90 7.21 -0.97 -18.50
N PRO A 91 8.34 -0.79 -19.20
CA PRO A 91 9.15 -1.92 -19.69
C PRO A 91 9.65 -2.84 -18.57
N ASP A 92 9.81 -2.33 -17.35
CA ASP A 92 10.36 -3.06 -16.21
C ASP A 92 9.30 -3.65 -15.29
N LEU A 93 8.09 -3.09 -15.28
CA LEU A 93 7.04 -3.49 -14.34
C LEU A 93 5.85 -4.21 -15.01
N ASP A 94 5.49 -3.83 -16.23
CA ASP A 94 4.25 -4.28 -16.87
C ASP A 94 4.29 -5.79 -17.15
N GLY A 95 3.33 -6.51 -16.57
CA GLY A 95 3.28 -7.98 -16.63
C GLY A 95 4.40 -8.71 -15.87
N LYS A 96 5.25 -8.00 -15.13
CA LYS A 96 6.37 -8.54 -14.31
C LYS A 96 6.14 -8.40 -12.81
N LEU A 97 5.25 -7.50 -12.39
CA LEU A 97 4.84 -7.33 -10.99
C LEU A 97 3.39 -7.78 -10.81
N ARG A 98 3.15 -8.55 -9.74
CA ARG A 98 1.81 -8.87 -9.21
C ARG A 98 1.71 -8.34 -7.78
N ILE A 99 0.56 -7.76 -7.45
CA ILE A 99 0.27 -7.25 -6.11
C ILE A 99 -0.94 -8.00 -5.58
N ALA A 100 -0.86 -8.47 -4.32
CA ALA A 100 -1.95 -9.19 -3.69
C ALA A 100 -2.08 -8.84 -2.21
N THR A 101 -3.31 -8.84 -1.70
CA THR A 101 -3.61 -8.59 -0.28
C THR A 101 -4.74 -9.50 0.22
N GLY A 102 -4.93 -9.49 1.54
CA GLY A 102 -6.17 -9.99 2.16
C GLY A 102 -7.33 -9.06 1.87
N ASN A 103 -8.56 -9.58 1.90
CA ASN A 103 -9.79 -8.80 1.80
C ASN A 103 -10.07 -8.03 3.10
N GLU A 104 -9.55 -8.52 4.22
CA GLU A 104 -9.87 -8.05 5.57
C GLU A 104 -8.59 -7.66 6.32
N ASP A 105 -7.65 -7.01 5.63
CA ASP A 105 -6.38 -6.60 6.25
C ASP A 105 -6.62 -5.76 7.51
N THR A 106 -6.02 -6.18 8.63
CA THR A 106 -6.22 -5.59 9.96
C THR A 106 -5.77 -4.13 10.05
N TYR A 107 -4.93 -3.70 9.11
CA TYR A 107 -4.41 -2.34 8.98
C TYR A 107 -4.98 -1.61 7.75
N PHE A 108 -6.02 -2.18 7.13
CA PHE A 108 -6.74 -1.59 6.00
C PHE A 108 -5.86 -1.31 4.76
N LEU A 109 -4.72 -2.01 4.63
CA LEU A 109 -3.78 -1.80 3.53
C LEU A 109 -4.32 -2.30 2.18
N ASN A 110 -5.31 -3.18 2.20
CA ASN A 110 -6.05 -3.63 1.03
C ASN A 110 -6.69 -2.48 0.25
N PHE A 111 -7.19 -1.43 0.91
CA PHE A 111 -7.75 -0.26 0.21
C PHE A 111 -6.70 0.53 -0.56
N SER A 112 -5.48 0.64 -0.03
CA SER A 112 -4.37 1.30 -0.75
C SER A 112 -4.02 0.55 -2.03
N VAL A 113 -4.05 -0.80 -1.99
CA VAL A 113 -3.85 -1.65 -3.17
C VAL A 113 -4.99 -1.52 -4.18
N MET A 114 -6.25 -1.42 -3.73
CA MET A 114 -7.39 -1.16 -4.62
C MET A 114 -7.28 0.19 -5.35
N LEU A 115 -6.84 1.23 -4.65
CA LEU A 115 -6.59 2.54 -5.26
C LEU A 115 -5.47 2.46 -6.30
N MET A 116 -4.39 1.72 -6.00
CA MET A 116 -3.32 1.47 -6.97
C MET A 116 -3.84 0.72 -8.19
N GLU A 117 -4.61 -0.35 -8.01
CA GLU A 117 -5.22 -1.11 -9.10
C GLU A 117 -6.05 -0.22 -10.03
N GLN A 118 -6.92 0.63 -9.46
CA GLN A 118 -7.75 1.54 -10.22
C GLN A 118 -6.88 2.49 -11.07
N GLN A 119 -5.81 3.02 -10.49
CA GLN A 119 -4.92 3.94 -11.17
C GLN A 119 -4.09 3.26 -12.27
N MET A 120 -3.57 2.06 -12.01
CA MET A 120 -2.82 1.28 -13.00
C MET A 120 -3.71 0.85 -14.18
N LYS A 121 -4.98 0.51 -13.94
CA LYS A 121 -5.96 0.24 -15.00
C LYS A 121 -6.19 1.45 -15.91
N LYS A 122 -6.29 2.67 -15.35
CA LYS A 122 -6.40 3.91 -16.15
C LYS A 122 -5.19 4.14 -17.05
N LEU A 123 -4.01 3.67 -16.63
CA LEU A 123 -2.76 3.77 -17.38
C LEU A 123 -2.56 2.60 -18.37
N GLY A 124 -3.54 1.71 -18.51
CA GLY A 124 -3.47 0.56 -19.41
C GLY A 124 -2.42 -0.49 -19.01
N ALA A 125 -2.05 -0.55 -17.73
CA ALA A 125 -1.13 -1.56 -17.22
C ALA A 125 -1.79 -2.94 -17.18
N SER A 126 -1.01 -3.97 -17.51
CA SER A 126 -1.40 -5.39 -17.47
C SER A 126 -0.92 -6.10 -16.20
N MET A 127 -0.67 -5.34 -15.13
CA MET A 127 -0.22 -5.87 -13.85
C MET A 127 -1.38 -6.58 -13.11
N PRO A 128 -1.20 -7.83 -12.65
CA PRO A 128 -2.23 -8.53 -11.90
C PRO A 128 -2.37 -7.98 -10.48
N PHE A 129 -3.61 -7.69 -10.09
CA PHE A 129 -4.02 -7.44 -8.71
C PHE A 129 -4.92 -8.58 -8.26
N ALA A 130 -4.74 -9.07 -7.04
CA ALA A 130 -5.51 -10.19 -6.51
C ALA A 130 -5.84 -10.02 -5.03
N TYR A 131 -7.02 -10.46 -4.63
CA TYR A 131 -7.49 -10.33 -3.26
C TYR A 131 -7.99 -11.68 -2.75
N TYR A 132 -7.63 -12.03 -1.53
CA TYR A 132 -7.90 -13.34 -0.93
C TYR A 132 -8.58 -13.20 0.43
N PRO A 133 -9.36 -14.20 0.88
CA PRO A 133 -9.85 -14.22 2.25
C PRO A 133 -8.70 -14.17 3.27
N GLY A 134 -8.92 -13.47 4.38
CA GLY A 134 -7.95 -13.31 5.46
C GLY A 134 -7.49 -11.88 5.67
N ASP A 135 -6.87 -11.70 6.81
CA ASP A 135 -6.30 -10.45 7.31
C ASP A 135 -4.77 -10.42 7.16
N HIS A 136 -4.13 -9.45 7.83
CA HIS A 136 -2.68 -9.24 7.75
C HIS A 136 -1.86 -10.48 8.14
N PHE A 137 -2.42 -11.36 8.97
CA PHE A 137 -1.74 -12.54 9.50
C PHE A 137 -2.27 -13.85 8.90
N SER A 138 -3.45 -13.85 8.28
CA SER A 138 -4.14 -15.07 7.83
C SER A 138 -4.31 -15.18 6.31
N VAL A 139 -3.94 -14.15 5.53
CA VAL A 139 -4.05 -14.14 4.05
C VAL A 139 -3.34 -15.30 3.34
N MET A 140 -2.38 -15.97 3.98
CA MET A 140 -1.54 -17.06 3.44
C MET A 140 -2.30 -18.40 3.28
N THR A 141 -3.52 -18.34 2.74
CA THR A 141 -4.39 -19.49 2.44
C THR A 141 -3.78 -20.42 1.38
N PRO A 142 -4.24 -21.68 1.29
CA PRO A 142 -3.82 -22.59 0.21
C PRO A 142 -4.07 -22.01 -1.19
N ALA A 143 -5.20 -21.32 -1.39
CA ALA A 143 -5.53 -20.68 -2.66
C ALA A 143 -4.55 -19.55 -3.03
N TYR A 144 -4.20 -18.70 -2.05
CA TYR A 144 -3.16 -17.67 -2.23
C TYR A 144 -1.83 -18.32 -2.65
N LYS A 145 -1.36 -19.32 -1.88
CA LYS A 145 -0.07 -19.99 -2.11
C LYS A 145 -0.01 -20.65 -3.50
N GLN A 146 -1.10 -21.29 -3.91
CA GLN A 146 -1.20 -21.93 -5.22
C GLN A 146 -1.12 -20.88 -6.35
N ALA A 147 -1.88 -19.79 -6.25
CA ALA A 147 -1.88 -18.73 -7.24
C ALA A 147 -0.52 -18.02 -7.33
N GLU A 148 0.11 -17.74 -6.18
CA GLU A 148 1.45 -17.16 -6.08
C GLU A 148 2.49 -18.04 -6.76
N THR A 149 2.53 -19.32 -6.39
CA THR A 149 3.47 -20.29 -6.95
C THR A 149 3.29 -20.42 -8.47
N GLN A 150 2.03 -20.48 -8.93
CA GLN A 150 1.74 -20.57 -10.35
C GLN A 150 2.19 -19.30 -11.10
N TRP A 151 1.92 -18.12 -10.56
CA TRP A 151 2.31 -16.85 -11.17
C TRP A 151 3.84 -16.71 -11.26
N LEU A 152 4.56 -16.99 -10.16
CA LEU A 152 6.02 -16.97 -10.14
C LEU A 152 6.61 -17.96 -11.14
N LYS A 153 6.09 -19.20 -11.17
CA LYS A 153 6.54 -20.24 -12.11
C LYS A 153 6.33 -19.80 -13.57
N THR A 154 5.13 -19.31 -13.91
CA THR A 154 4.83 -18.86 -15.27
C THR A 154 5.70 -17.66 -15.67
N THR A 155 5.92 -16.71 -14.76
CA THR A 155 6.76 -15.53 -15.00
C THR A 155 8.22 -15.93 -15.21
N TYR A 156 8.75 -16.83 -14.38
CA TYR A 156 10.10 -17.37 -14.52
C TYR A 156 10.29 -18.11 -15.85
N LEU A 157 9.37 -18.99 -16.23
CA LEU A 157 9.45 -19.72 -17.50
C LEU A 157 9.37 -18.79 -18.71
N ARG A 158 8.54 -17.74 -18.65
CA ARG A 158 8.49 -16.71 -19.69
C ARG A 158 9.83 -15.99 -19.81
N TRP A 159 10.42 -15.59 -18.68
CA TRP A 159 11.73 -14.96 -18.65
C TRP A 159 12.80 -15.88 -19.23
N LEU A 160 12.83 -17.16 -18.82
CA LEU A 160 13.81 -18.14 -19.26
C LEU A 160 13.76 -18.33 -20.79
N ASN A 161 12.56 -18.41 -21.38
CA ASN A 161 12.37 -18.54 -22.82
C ASN A 161 12.79 -17.29 -23.63
N GLN A 162 12.94 -16.15 -22.97
CA GLN A 162 13.37 -14.89 -23.59
C GLN A 162 14.88 -14.65 -23.47
N GLN A 163 15.60 -15.47 -22.69
CA GLN A 163 17.05 -15.35 -22.55
C GLN A 163 17.77 -16.12 -23.68
N PRO A 164 18.77 -15.52 -24.35
CA PRO A 164 19.64 -16.26 -25.26
C PRO A 164 20.47 -17.28 -24.49
N ALA A 165 20.77 -18.42 -25.13
CA ALA A 165 21.46 -19.58 -24.54
C ALA A 165 22.91 -19.35 -24.05
N SER A 166 23.36 -18.10 -23.93
CA SER A 166 24.75 -17.72 -23.61
C SER A 166 24.97 -17.34 -22.14
N LEU A 167 24.04 -17.67 -21.23
CA LEU A 167 24.16 -17.43 -19.78
C LEU A 167 24.38 -18.71 -18.96
N LEU A 168 24.65 -19.83 -19.62
CA LEU A 168 25.13 -21.09 -19.04
C LEU A 168 26.43 -21.49 -19.74
#